data_AF-A0A939ZN85-F1
#
_entry.id   AF-A0A939ZN85-F1
#
_cell.length_a   1.000
_cell.length_b   1.000
_cell.length_c   1.000
_cell.angle_alpha   90.00
_cell.angle_beta   90.00
_cell.angle_gamma   90.00
#
_symmetry.space_group_name_H-M   'P 1'
#
loop_
_entity.id
_entity.type
_entity.pdbx_description
1 polymer ?
#
loop_
_entity_poly.entity_id
_entity_poly.type
_entity_poly.pdbx_seq_one_letter_code
_entity_poly.pdbx_strand_id
1 'polypeptide(L)'
;EEINADRDKFLANVSTNVEAELRKIGLKLINVNVTDIRDESGYIEALGKEAAAKAINDAKKSVAEQNRYGEIGKAEADRDKDIRIAETTRDTRIKTADANALAVQGENNAKIAIANSDAARREKEAEAARLAVAAEKVQAAKALEEAYKSERDAELARAEREEATRKANVVVPAQIEKEKAIIDAEAQAEQIRRKAKGEADAIYAKMDAQARGVLEILTKQATGFQQLVGAAEGDAQKAVLMMIADKLPELVKTQVEAVKGINIDKVTVWDGGKGENGKTATANFVSGLMQSVPPLQDLFKMAGMELPNYLKGESKPEEVKPEEN
;
A
#
# COMPACT_ATOMS: atom_id res chain seq x y z
N GLU A 1 93.08 -111.39 -57.45
CA GLU A 1 92.94 -110.37 -56.40
C GLU A 1 93.91 -110.55 -55.23
N GLU A 2 94.14 -111.77 -54.72
CA GLU A 2 95.06 -111.99 -53.58
C GLU A 2 96.51 -111.53 -53.82
N ILE A 3 97.04 -111.57 -55.06
CA ILE A 3 98.42 -111.10 -55.37
C ILE A 3 98.58 -109.58 -55.14
N ASN A 4 97.50 -108.80 -55.30
CA ASN A 4 97.52 -107.34 -55.13
C ASN A 4 97.17 -106.90 -53.70
N ALA A 5 96.31 -107.66 -53.02
CA ALA A 5 95.90 -107.39 -51.63
C ALA A 5 96.94 -107.87 -50.60
N ASP A 6 97.66 -108.97 -50.86
CA ASP A 6 98.57 -109.60 -49.90
C ASP A 6 99.89 -110.07 -50.57
N ARG A 7 100.81 -109.11 -50.74
CA ARG A 7 102.09 -109.31 -51.45
C ARG A 7 103.00 -110.34 -50.77
N ASP A 8 102.93 -110.43 -49.44
CA ASP A 8 103.80 -111.30 -48.65
C ASP A 8 103.49 -112.80 -48.86
N LYS A 9 102.22 -113.15 -49.07
CA LYS A 9 101.77 -114.53 -49.34
C LYS A 9 102.23 -115.02 -50.71
N PHE A 10 102.27 -114.14 -51.71
CA PHE A 10 102.75 -114.46 -53.05
C PHE A 10 104.27 -114.72 -53.09
N LEU A 11 105.06 -113.88 -52.41
CA LEU A 11 106.51 -114.05 -52.29
C LEU A 11 106.89 -115.39 -51.65
N ALA A 12 106.17 -115.81 -50.61
CA ALA A 12 106.40 -117.09 -49.94
C ALA A 12 106.23 -118.29 -50.90
N ASN A 13 105.12 -118.33 -51.65
CA ASN A 13 104.82 -119.41 -52.59
C ASN A 13 105.81 -119.50 -53.76
N VAL A 14 106.29 -118.36 -54.27
CA VAL A 14 107.31 -118.32 -55.34
C VAL A 14 108.65 -118.84 -54.83
N SER A 15 109.06 -118.43 -53.62
CA SER A 15 110.32 -118.88 -53.03
C SER A 15 110.36 -120.40 -52.86
N THR A 16 109.30 -121.01 -52.32
CA THR A 16 109.25 -122.46 -52.08
C THR A 16 109.30 -123.28 -53.36
N ASN A 17 108.58 -122.88 -54.42
CA ASN A 17 108.55 -123.62 -55.67
C ASN A 17 109.86 -123.48 -56.46
N VAL A 18 110.43 -122.28 -56.51
CA VAL A 18 111.68 -122.03 -57.25
C VAL A 18 112.89 -122.62 -56.51
N GLU A 19 112.89 -122.60 -55.17
CA GLU A 19 113.93 -123.25 -54.35
C GLU A 19 113.95 -124.77 -54.56
N ALA A 20 112.79 -125.41 -54.72
CA ALA A 20 112.70 -126.85 -55.00
C ALA A 20 113.32 -127.22 -56.36
N GLU A 21 113.16 -126.39 -57.40
CA GLU A 21 113.77 -126.63 -58.71
C GLU A 21 115.27 -126.31 -58.74
N LEU A 22 115.71 -125.20 -58.13
CA LEU A 22 117.12 -124.83 -58.07
C LEU A 22 117.97 -125.85 -57.30
N ARG A 23 117.39 -126.51 -56.28
CA ARG A 23 118.07 -127.52 -55.49
C ARG A 23 118.45 -128.77 -56.28
N LYS A 24 117.69 -129.15 -57.33
CA LYS A 24 118.01 -130.28 -58.21
C LYS A 24 119.29 -130.03 -59.02
N ILE A 25 119.65 -128.77 -59.21
CA ILE A 25 120.80 -128.31 -59.98
C ILE A 25 121.94 -127.83 -59.06
N GLY A 26 121.80 -127.99 -57.74
CA GLY A 26 122.81 -127.65 -56.73
C GLY A 26 122.86 -126.18 -56.30
N LEU A 27 121.89 -125.35 -56.68
CA LEU A 27 121.83 -123.92 -56.33
C LEU A 27 120.86 -123.66 -55.17
N LYS A 28 121.15 -122.65 -54.33
CA LYS A 28 120.29 -122.22 -53.21
C LYS A 28 119.79 -120.79 -53.43
N LEU A 29 118.48 -120.61 -53.32
CA LEU A 29 117.83 -119.30 -53.39
C LEU A 29 118.06 -118.54 -52.07
N ILE A 30 118.44 -117.25 -52.12
CA ILE A 30 118.72 -116.43 -50.92
C ILE A 30 117.65 -115.35 -50.72
N ASN A 31 117.25 -114.67 -51.79
CA ASN A 31 116.21 -113.65 -51.73
C ASN A 31 115.49 -113.55 -53.09
N VAL A 32 114.20 -113.24 -53.04
CA VAL A 32 113.37 -112.91 -54.19
C VAL A 32 112.70 -111.58 -53.89
N ASN A 33 113.03 -110.55 -54.67
CA ASN A 33 112.36 -109.26 -54.61
C ASN A 33 111.46 -109.09 -55.83
N VAL A 34 110.23 -108.66 -55.62
CA VAL A 34 109.34 -108.21 -56.70
C VAL A 34 109.61 -106.73 -56.93
N THR A 35 110.04 -106.37 -58.13
CA THR A 35 110.39 -104.99 -58.49
C THR A 35 109.22 -104.21 -59.07
N ASP A 36 108.43 -104.82 -59.96
CA ASP A 36 107.28 -104.17 -60.58
C ASP A 36 106.20 -105.22 -60.93
N ILE A 37 104.93 -104.90 -60.66
CA ILE A 37 103.79 -105.76 -61.01
C ILE A 37 103.01 -105.01 -62.08
N ARG A 38 103.21 -105.41 -63.33
CA ARG A 38 102.48 -104.87 -64.47
C ARG A 38 101.54 -105.92 -65.01
N ASP A 39 100.32 -105.49 -65.30
CA ASP A 39 99.31 -106.30 -65.95
C ASP A 39 99.14 -105.79 -67.38
N GLU A 40 99.24 -106.68 -68.37
CA GLU A 40 99.05 -106.35 -69.79
C GLU A 40 97.58 -105.97 -70.09
N SER A 41 96.64 -106.35 -69.22
CA SER A 41 95.21 -106.05 -69.34
C SER A 41 94.80 -104.68 -68.76
N GLY A 42 95.71 -103.99 -68.04
CA GLY A 42 95.44 -102.66 -67.47
C GLY A 42 94.45 -102.63 -66.28
N TYR A 43 94.09 -103.78 -65.71
CA TYR A 43 93.10 -103.89 -64.62
C TYR A 43 93.53 -103.14 -63.34
N ILE A 44 94.82 -103.20 -62.99
CA ILE A 44 95.36 -102.56 -61.77
C ILE A 44 95.31 -101.03 -61.88
N GLU A 45 95.58 -100.47 -63.06
CA GLU A 45 95.49 -99.03 -63.29
C GLU A 45 94.02 -98.55 -63.25
N ALA A 46 93.09 -99.35 -63.77
CA ALA A 46 91.66 -99.07 -63.68
C ALA A 46 91.15 -99.09 -62.23
N LEU A 47 91.58 -100.07 -61.42
CA LEU A 47 91.22 -100.16 -60.00
C LEU A 47 91.75 -98.96 -59.19
N GLY A 48 92.98 -98.52 -59.48
CA GLY A 48 93.57 -97.33 -58.88
C GLY A 48 92.85 -96.04 -59.26
N LYS A 49 92.46 -95.89 -60.54
CA LYS A 49 91.65 -94.76 -61.02
C LYS A 49 90.26 -94.75 -60.38
N GLU A 50 89.63 -95.90 -60.19
CA GLU A 50 88.32 -96.02 -59.53
C GLU A 50 88.39 -95.66 -58.05
N ALA A 51 89.37 -96.19 -57.31
CA ALA A 51 89.56 -95.87 -55.90
C ALA A 51 89.89 -94.38 -55.67
N ALA A 52 90.73 -93.79 -56.53
CA ALA A 52 91.04 -92.36 -56.48
C ALA A 52 89.82 -91.50 -56.83
N ALA A 53 89.04 -91.86 -57.86
CA ALA A 53 87.81 -91.15 -58.22
C ALA A 53 86.75 -91.24 -57.11
N LYS A 54 86.63 -92.40 -56.45
CA LYS A 54 85.74 -92.60 -55.31
C LYS A 54 86.13 -91.72 -54.13
N ALA A 55 87.42 -91.69 -53.76
CA ALA A 55 87.92 -90.82 -52.69
C ALA A 55 87.72 -89.32 -53.00
N ILE A 56 87.93 -88.90 -54.24
CA ILE A 56 87.70 -87.51 -54.67
C ILE A 56 86.20 -87.16 -54.61
N ASN A 57 85.32 -88.07 -55.04
CA ASN A 57 83.88 -87.84 -54.98
C ASN A 57 83.35 -87.83 -53.54
N ASP A 58 83.86 -88.70 -52.68
CA ASP A 58 83.52 -88.72 -51.26
C ASP A 58 83.98 -87.42 -50.56
N ALA A 59 85.19 -86.94 -50.86
CA ALA A 59 85.67 -85.64 -50.38
C ALA A 59 84.82 -84.47 -50.91
N LYS A 60 84.47 -84.46 -52.21
CA LYS A 60 83.59 -83.45 -52.80
C LYS A 60 82.20 -83.46 -52.17
N LYS A 61 81.64 -84.64 -51.91
CA LYS A 61 80.34 -84.81 -51.25
C LYS A 61 80.38 -84.26 -49.83
N SER A 62 81.43 -84.58 -49.07
CA SER A 62 81.63 -84.06 -47.71
C SER A 62 81.75 -82.53 -47.69
N VAL A 63 82.54 -81.94 -48.60
CA VAL A 63 82.65 -80.47 -48.72
C VAL A 63 81.32 -79.83 -49.12
N ALA A 64 80.57 -80.43 -50.05
CA ALA A 64 79.26 -79.92 -50.44
C ALA A 64 78.23 -80.01 -49.30
N GLU A 65 78.25 -81.08 -48.51
CA GLU A 65 77.41 -81.23 -47.32
C GLU A 65 77.77 -80.19 -46.25
N GLN A 66 79.06 -79.99 -45.96
CA GLN A 66 79.50 -78.96 -45.00
C GLN A 66 79.15 -77.54 -45.45
N ASN A 67 79.31 -77.23 -46.75
CA ASN A 67 78.89 -75.94 -47.29
C ASN A 67 77.37 -75.76 -47.18
N ARG A 68 76.58 -76.79 -47.50
CA ARG A 68 75.11 -76.76 -47.33
C ARG A 68 74.72 -76.54 -45.87
N TYR A 69 75.36 -77.22 -44.92
CA TYR A 69 75.10 -77.02 -43.49
C TYR A 69 75.49 -75.60 -43.04
N GLY A 70 76.63 -75.08 -43.51
CA GLY A 70 77.05 -73.71 -43.22
C GLY A 70 76.08 -72.66 -43.78
N GLU A 71 75.60 -72.84 -45.01
CA GLU A 71 74.61 -71.96 -45.63
C GLU A 71 73.24 -72.03 -44.93
N ILE A 72 72.78 -73.22 -44.56
CA ILE A 72 71.54 -73.40 -43.78
C ILE A 72 71.68 -72.72 -42.40
N GLY A 73 72.78 -72.96 -41.70
CA GLY A 73 73.02 -72.36 -40.39
C GLY A 73 73.10 -70.83 -40.46
N LYS A 74 73.69 -70.28 -41.53
CA LYS A 74 73.69 -68.84 -41.78
C LYS A 74 72.28 -68.31 -42.04
N ALA A 75 71.51 -68.96 -42.91
CA ALA A 75 70.14 -68.53 -43.22
C ALA A 75 69.19 -68.63 -42.02
N GLU A 76 69.36 -69.64 -41.16
CA GLU A 76 68.62 -69.75 -39.90
C GLU A 76 69.00 -68.66 -38.91
N ALA A 77 70.30 -68.38 -38.74
CA ALA A 77 70.75 -67.29 -37.87
C ALA A 77 70.26 -65.92 -38.33
N ASP A 78 70.28 -65.65 -39.64
CA ASP A 78 69.76 -64.42 -40.23
C ASP A 78 68.24 -64.30 -40.03
N ARG A 79 67.48 -65.40 -40.25
CA ARG A 79 66.03 -65.43 -40.00
C ARG A 79 65.72 -65.15 -38.52
N ASP A 80 66.41 -65.81 -37.60
CA ASP A 80 66.20 -65.65 -36.16
C ASP A 80 66.52 -64.23 -35.69
N LYS A 81 67.55 -63.62 -36.27
CA LYS A 81 67.90 -62.23 -36.03
C LYS A 81 66.78 -61.30 -36.51
N ASP A 82 66.29 -61.50 -37.72
CA ASP A 82 65.22 -60.66 -38.29
C ASP A 82 63.90 -60.79 -37.51
N ILE A 83 63.53 -62.01 -37.10
CA ILE A 83 62.37 -62.26 -36.25
C ILE A 83 62.52 -61.51 -34.93
N ARG A 84 63.66 -61.64 -34.24
CA ARG A 84 63.90 -60.95 -32.96
C ARG A 84 63.88 -59.43 -33.11
N ILE A 85 64.44 -58.90 -34.20
CA ILE A 85 64.38 -57.46 -34.49
C ILE A 85 62.92 -57.02 -34.70
N ALA A 86 62.14 -57.77 -35.48
CA ALA A 86 60.74 -57.46 -35.75
C ALA A 86 59.89 -57.52 -34.47
N GLU A 87 60.08 -58.55 -33.64
CA GLU A 87 59.41 -58.70 -32.34
C GLU A 87 59.76 -57.54 -31.39
N THR A 88 61.04 -57.22 -31.25
CA THR A 88 61.49 -56.10 -30.41
C THR A 88 60.91 -54.77 -30.91
N THR A 89 60.86 -54.56 -32.23
CA THR A 89 60.29 -53.36 -32.85
C THR A 89 58.78 -53.27 -32.63
N ARG A 90 58.07 -54.40 -32.69
CA ARG A 90 56.64 -54.47 -32.40
C ARG A 90 56.37 -54.14 -30.93
N ASP A 91 57.10 -54.79 -30.02
CA ASP A 91 56.91 -54.62 -28.58
C ASP A 91 57.24 -53.20 -28.11
N THR A 92 58.32 -52.61 -28.64
CA THR A 92 58.65 -51.20 -28.38
C THR A 92 57.54 -50.28 -28.87
N ARG A 93 57.03 -50.47 -30.09
CA ARG A 93 55.91 -49.66 -30.62
C ARG A 93 54.64 -49.80 -29.77
N ILE A 94 54.29 -51.01 -29.34
CA ILE A 94 53.12 -51.25 -28.48
C ILE A 94 53.30 -50.52 -27.15
N LYS A 95 54.44 -50.74 -26.47
CA LYS A 95 54.72 -50.09 -25.18
C LYS A 95 54.75 -48.56 -25.27
N THR A 96 55.33 -48.00 -26.35
CA THR A 96 55.33 -46.56 -26.57
C THR A 96 53.92 -46.03 -26.84
N ALA A 97 53.11 -46.74 -27.64
CA ALA A 97 51.73 -46.37 -27.91
C ALA A 97 50.87 -46.40 -26.62
N ASP A 98 51.02 -47.45 -25.81
CA ASP A 98 50.31 -47.59 -24.53
C ASP A 98 50.71 -46.48 -23.54
N ALA A 99 52.01 -46.19 -23.43
CA ALA A 99 52.50 -45.10 -22.57
C ALA A 99 51.96 -43.74 -23.04
N ASN A 100 51.94 -43.49 -24.35
CA ASN A 100 51.36 -42.26 -24.91
C ASN A 100 49.85 -42.18 -24.67
N ALA A 101 49.11 -43.28 -24.83
CA ALA A 101 47.69 -43.33 -24.55
C ALA A 101 47.40 -43.01 -23.07
N LEU A 102 48.18 -43.58 -22.15
CA LEU A 102 48.07 -43.31 -20.71
C LEU A 102 48.40 -41.85 -20.38
N ALA A 103 49.43 -41.29 -20.99
CA ALA A 103 49.81 -39.88 -20.82
C ALA A 103 48.68 -38.95 -21.30
N VAL A 104 48.15 -39.18 -22.50
CA VAL A 104 47.02 -38.40 -23.05
C VAL A 104 45.77 -38.54 -22.20
N GLN A 105 45.48 -39.74 -21.68
CA GLN A 105 44.37 -39.95 -20.75
C GLN A 105 44.56 -39.16 -19.45
N GLY A 106 45.78 -39.17 -18.89
CA GLY A 106 46.14 -38.35 -17.72
C GLY A 106 45.96 -36.85 -17.97
N GLU A 107 46.42 -36.35 -19.12
CA GLU A 107 46.23 -34.96 -19.53
C GLU A 107 44.75 -34.59 -19.69
N ASN A 108 43.94 -35.45 -20.30
CA ASN A 108 42.51 -35.22 -20.46
C ASN A 108 41.80 -35.19 -19.11
N ASN A 109 42.13 -36.12 -18.21
CA ASN A 109 41.59 -36.13 -16.85
C ASN A 109 41.97 -34.86 -16.08
N ALA A 110 43.23 -34.41 -16.21
CA ALA A 110 43.67 -33.15 -15.61
C ALA A 110 42.91 -31.95 -16.19
N LYS A 111 42.73 -31.88 -17.52
CA LYS A 111 41.94 -30.83 -18.19
C LYS A 111 40.48 -30.83 -17.73
N ILE A 112 39.86 -32.01 -17.58
CA ILE A 112 38.49 -32.15 -17.05
C ILE A 112 38.43 -31.64 -15.60
N ALA A 113 39.39 -32.02 -14.75
CA ALA A 113 39.43 -31.58 -13.36
C ALA A 113 39.61 -30.05 -13.25
N ILE A 114 40.49 -29.46 -14.06
CA ILE A 114 40.67 -28.00 -14.14
C ILE A 114 39.37 -27.33 -14.60
N ALA A 115 38.75 -27.81 -15.67
CA ALA A 115 37.50 -27.25 -16.20
C ALA A 115 36.36 -27.32 -15.16
N ASN A 116 36.23 -28.43 -14.43
CA ASN A 116 35.24 -28.57 -13.36
C ASN A 116 35.52 -27.64 -12.18
N SER A 117 36.79 -27.49 -11.79
CA SER A 117 37.20 -26.56 -10.72
C SER A 117 36.93 -25.10 -11.11
N ASP A 118 37.24 -24.72 -12.35
CA ASP A 118 36.96 -23.39 -12.89
C ASP A 118 35.45 -23.12 -13.02
N ALA A 119 34.66 -24.12 -13.43
CA ALA A 119 33.20 -24.01 -13.47
C ALA A 119 32.64 -23.77 -12.06
N ALA A 120 33.05 -24.57 -11.07
CA ALA A 120 32.63 -24.42 -9.69
C ALA A 120 33.07 -23.07 -9.09
N ARG A 121 34.28 -22.59 -9.42
CA ARG A 121 34.74 -21.24 -9.02
C ARG A 121 33.84 -20.16 -9.62
N ARG A 122 33.55 -20.21 -10.92
CA ARG A 122 32.67 -19.23 -11.58
C ARG A 122 31.25 -19.25 -11.04
N GLU A 123 30.69 -20.42 -10.74
CA GLU A 123 29.36 -20.53 -10.12
C GLU A 123 29.32 -19.81 -8.77
N LYS A 124 30.30 -20.08 -7.89
CA LYS A 124 30.39 -19.43 -6.58
C LYS A 124 30.63 -17.92 -6.68
N GLU A 125 31.46 -17.48 -7.62
CA GLU A 125 31.68 -16.05 -7.88
C GLU A 125 30.40 -15.36 -8.36
N ALA A 126 29.66 -15.97 -9.28
CA ALA A 126 28.39 -15.44 -9.77
C ALA A 126 27.32 -15.39 -8.68
N GLU A 127 27.23 -16.42 -7.84
CA GLU A 127 26.31 -16.46 -6.70
C GLU A 127 26.68 -15.39 -5.65
N ALA A 128 27.95 -15.26 -5.30
CA ALA A 128 28.43 -14.22 -4.40
C ALA A 128 28.16 -12.81 -4.94
N ALA A 129 28.41 -12.58 -6.23
CA ALA A 129 28.10 -11.31 -6.90
C ALA A 129 26.59 -11.03 -6.90
N ARG A 130 25.75 -12.03 -7.17
CA ARG A 130 24.29 -11.90 -7.13
C ARG A 130 23.82 -11.54 -5.72
N LEU A 131 24.35 -12.20 -4.69
CA LEU A 131 24.04 -11.92 -3.28
C LEU A 131 24.49 -10.51 -2.89
N ALA A 132 25.68 -10.09 -3.29
CA ALA A 132 26.21 -8.75 -3.03
C ALA A 132 25.32 -7.67 -3.65
N VAL A 133 24.96 -7.81 -4.94
CA VAL A 133 24.06 -6.86 -5.63
C VAL A 133 22.67 -6.85 -5.00
N ALA A 134 22.14 -8.01 -4.61
CA ALA A 134 20.85 -8.09 -3.94
C ALA A 134 20.89 -7.39 -2.57
N ALA A 135 21.94 -7.63 -1.77
CA ALA A 135 22.13 -6.98 -0.48
C ALA A 135 22.28 -5.47 -0.62
N GLU A 136 23.06 -4.99 -1.59
CA GLU A 136 23.22 -3.57 -1.90
C GLU A 136 21.88 -2.92 -2.30
N LYS A 137 21.11 -3.56 -3.19
CA LYS A 137 19.78 -3.07 -3.58
C LYS A 137 18.80 -3.04 -2.41
N VAL A 138 18.80 -4.05 -1.56
CA VAL A 138 17.95 -4.09 -0.36
C VAL A 138 18.36 -2.96 0.60
N GLN A 139 19.64 -2.73 0.79
CA GLN A 139 20.10 -1.67 1.69
C GLN A 139 19.82 -0.27 1.13
N ALA A 140 19.98 -0.07 -0.18
CA ALA A 140 19.60 1.16 -0.86
C ALA A 140 18.08 1.40 -0.76
N ALA A 141 17.25 0.38 -0.97
CA ALA A 141 15.80 0.49 -0.83
C ALA A 141 15.39 0.83 0.61
N LYS A 142 16.00 0.19 1.62
CA LYS A 142 15.77 0.52 3.03
C LYS A 142 16.18 1.95 3.37
N ALA A 143 17.32 2.41 2.86
CA ALA A 143 17.77 3.79 3.07
C ALA A 143 16.80 4.80 2.45
N LEU A 144 16.28 4.53 1.25
CA LEU A 144 15.25 5.34 0.61
C LEU A 144 13.93 5.30 1.41
N GLU A 145 13.50 4.13 1.87
CA GLU A 145 12.29 3.98 2.69
C GLU A 145 12.38 4.78 3.99
N GLU A 146 13.53 4.73 4.69
CA GLU A 146 13.81 5.52 5.89
C GLU A 146 13.78 7.02 5.60
N ALA A 147 14.36 7.46 4.48
CA ALA A 147 14.33 8.85 4.04
C ALA A 147 12.90 9.31 3.75
N TYR A 148 12.10 8.52 3.02
CA TYR A 148 10.70 8.84 2.75
C TYR A 148 9.83 8.83 4.01
N LYS A 149 10.07 7.93 4.96
CA LYS A 149 9.39 7.96 6.27
C LYS A 149 9.70 9.25 7.01
N SER A 150 10.98 9.63 7.06
CA SER A 150 11.40 10.88 7.69
C SER A 150 10.79 12.12 7.02
N GLU A 151 10.71 12.13 5.69
CA GLU A 151 10.08 13.21 4.92
C GLU A 151 8.57 13.26 5.17
N ARG A 152 7.89 12.10 5.14
CA ARG A 152 6.46 12.00 5.45
C ARG A 152 6.16 12.48 6.87
N ASP A 153 6.96 12.08 7.85
CA ASP A 153 6.76 12.48 9.25
C ASP A 153 7.01 13.99 9.42
N ALA A 154 8.00 14.55 8.73
CA ALA A 154 8.23 15.99 8.70
C ALA A 154 7.08 16.77 8.05
N GLU A 155 6.52 16.26 6.95
CA GLU A 155 5.35 16.85 6.28
C GLU A 155 4.07 16.73 7.11
N LEU A 156 3.84 15.59 7.79
CA LEU A 156 2.74 15.46 8.75
C LEU A 156 2.87 16.46 9.89
N ALA A 157 4.06 16.61 10.47
CA ALA A 157 4.31 17.59 11.52
C ALA A 157 4.19 19.05 11.02
N ARG A 158 4.37 19.32 9.71
CA ARG A 158 4.06 20.61 9.09
C ARG A 158 2.56 20.79 8.92
N ALA A 159 1.87 19.80 8.38
CA ALA A 159 0.42 19.81 8.17
C ALA A 159 -0.35 20.01 9.48
N GLU A 160 0.04 19.32 10.56
CA GLU A 160 -0.55 19.49 11.89
C GLU A 160 -0.31 20.91 12.44
N ARG A 161 0.90 21.46 12.28
CA ARG A 161 1.20 22.84 12.70
C ARG A 161 0.40 23.87 11.92
N GLU A 162 0.26 23.69 10.61
CA GLU A 162 -0.57 24.55 9.79
C GLU A 162 -2.05 24.44 10.14
N GLU A 163 -2.56 23.22 10.37
CA GLU A 163 -3.94 23.01 10.78
C GLU A 163 -4.21 23.64 12.15
N ALA A 164 -3.29 23.48 13.11
CA ALA A 164 -3.38 24.11 14.41
C ALA A 164 -3.35 25.64 14.29
N THR A 165 -2.50 26.19 13.42
CA THR A 165 -2.43 27.63 13.14
C THR A 165 -3.72 28.13 12.50
N ARG A 166 -4.29 27.41 11.51
CA ARG A 166 -5.57 27.75 10.88
C ARG A 166 -6.72 27.67 11.89
N LYS A 167 -6.77 26.64 12.73
CA LYS A 167 -7.76 26.51 13.81
C LYS A 167 -7.64 27.68 14.80
N ALA A 168 -6.41 28.01 15.23
CA ALA A 168 -6.17 29.16 16.09
C ALA A 168 -6.62 30.47 15.44
N ASN A 169 -6.33 30.70 14.16
CA ASN A 169 -6.65 31.96 13.48
C ASN A 169 -8.12 32.10 13.08
N VAL A 170 -8.84 31.00 12.84
CA VAL A 170 -10.25 31.05 12.36
C VAL A 170 -11.23 30.73 13.47
N VAL A 171 -10.99 29.64 14.22
CA VAL A 171 -11.95 29.15 15.21
C VAL A 171 -11.91 30.00 16.48
N VAL A 172 -10.72 30.40 16.94
CA VAL A 172 -10.61 31.20 18.19
C VAL A 172 -11.27 32.57 18.04
N PRO A 173 -11.03 33.37 16.96
CA PRO A 173 -11.77 34.62 16.78
C PRO A 173 -13.27 34.41 16.65
N ALA A 174 -13.72 33.38 15.92
CA ALA A 174 -15.15 33.07 15.81
C ALA A 174 -15.78 32.68 17.17
N GLN A 175 -15.04 31.96 18.02
CA GLN A 175 -15.47 31.66 19.39
C GLN A 175 -15.51 32.93 20.26
N ILE A 176 -14.50 33.80 20.17
CA ILE A 176 -14.47 35.08 20.87
C ILE A 176 -15.64 35.96 20.43
N GLU A 177 -15.95 36.04 19.13
CA GLU A 177 -17.09 36.80 18.62
C GLU A 177 -18.42 36.25 19.13
N LYS A 178 -18.57 34.91 19.15
CA LYS A 178 -19.76 34.27 19.72
C LYS A 178 -19.92 34.58 21.20
N GLU A 179 -18.86 34.43 22.00
CA GLU A 179 -18.87 34.75 23.42
C GLU A 179 -19.15 36.23 23.66
N LYS A 180 -18.52 37.12 22.89
CA LYS A 180 -18.79 38.56 22.94
C LYS A 180 -20.25 38.87 22.64
N ALA A 181 -20.85 38.27 21.62
CA ALA A 181 -22.26 38.47 21.29
C ALA A 181 -23.20 37.99 22.42
N ILE A 182 -22.87 36.89 23.09
CA ILE A 182 -23.62 36.40 24.26
C ILE A 182 -23.50 37.40 25.41
N ILE A 183 -22.28 37.84 25.74
CA ILE A 183 -22.03 38.82 26.80
C ILE A 183 -22.73 40.15 26.50
N ASP A 184 -22.67 40.63 25.25
CA ASP A 184 -23.34 41.87 24.84
C ASP A 184 -24.87 41.74 24.96
N ALA A 185 -25.44 40.60 24.57
CA ALA A 185 -26.87 40.33 24.72
C ALA A 185 -27.30 40.22 26.19
N GLU A 186 -26.50 39.55 27.03
CA GLU A 186 -26.73 39.47 28.49
C GLU A 186 -26.61 40.85 29.15
N ALA A 187 -25.62 41.65 28.74
CA ALA A 187 -25.43 43.02 29.22
C ALA A 187 -26.61 43.93 28.84
N GLN A 188 -27.12 43.82 27.60
CA GLN A 188 -28.32 44.54 27.16
C GLN A 188 -29.55 44.10 27.96
N ALA A 189 -29.76 42.80 28.14
CA ALA A 189 -30.86 42.28 28.94
C ALA A 189 -30.79 42.78 30.39
N GLU A 190 -29.59 42.81 30.98
CA GLU A 190 -29.37 43.31 32.33
C GLU A 190 -29.57 44.83 32.43
N GLN A 191 -29.11 45.60 31.45
CA GLN A 191 -29.39 47.05 31.37
C GLN A 191 -30.89 47.33 31.31
N ILE A 192 -31.63 46.60 30.46
CA ILE A 192 -33.09 46.73 30.35
C ILE A 192 -33.75 46.39 31.69
N ARG A 193 -33.34 45.30 32.36
CA ARG A 193 -33.86 44.94 33.68
C ARG A 193 -33.62 46.03 34.73
N ARG A 194 -32.40 46.58 34.79
CA ARG A 194 -32.07 47.67 35.73
C ARG A 194 -32.82 48.95 35.41
N LYS A 195 -32.96 49.30 34.13
CA LYS A 195 -33.71 50.48 33.70
C LYS A 195 -35.20 50.33 34.04
N ALA A 196 -35.81 49.19 33.71
CA ALA A 196 -37.19 48.89 34.05
C ALA A 196 -37.43 48.93 35.57
N LYS A 197 -36.49 48.42 36.37
CA LYS A 197 -36.55 48.52 37.83
C LYS A 197 -36.46 49.98 38.31
N GLY A 198 -35.52 50.75 37.76
CA GLY A 198 -35.39 52.18 38.08
C GLY A 198 -36.62 53.00 37.68
N GLU A 199 -37.24 52.69 36.53
CA GLU A 199 -38.50 53.30 36.08
C GLU A 199 -39.67 52.89 36.98
N ALA A 200 -39.74 51.62 37.39
CA ALA A 200 -40.75 51.14 38.34
C ALA A 200 -40.61 51.82 39.70
N ASP A 201 -39.39 51.93 40.23
CA ASP A 201 -39.09 52.61 41.50
C ASP A 201 -39.42 54.12 41.39
N ALA A 202 -39.12 54.76 40.27
CA ALA A 202 -39.44 56.18 40.03
C ALA A 202 -40.95 56.43 39.92
N ILE A 203 -41.69 55.56 39.22
CA ILE A 203 -43.16 55.63 39.14
C ILE A 203 -43.76 55.40 40.52
N TYR A 204 -43.28 54.40 41.26
CA TYR A 204 -43.74 54.11 42.61
C TYR A 204 -43.51 55.30 43.53
N ALA A 205 -42.33 55.91 43.51
CA ALA A 205 -42.01 57.10 44.29
C ALA A 205 -42.89 58.31 43.91
N LYS A 206 -43.15 58.52 42.61
CA LYS A 206 -44.04 59.59 42.14
C LYS A 206 -45.49 59.36 42.60
N MET A 207 -45.98 58.13 42.48
CA MET A 207 -47.34 57.77 42.92
C MET A 207 -47.49 57.84 44.43
N ASP A 208 -46.50 57.41 45.21
CA ASP A 208 -46.49 57.56 46.67
C ASP A 208 -46.47 59.04 47.08
N ALA A 209 -45.63 59.86 46.43
CA ALA A 209 -45.61 61.31 46.68
C ALA A 209 -46.95 61.99 46.32
N GLN A 210 -47.57 61.60 45.20
CA GLN A 210 -48.91 62.08 44.83
C GLN A 210 -49.98 61.61 45.81
N ALA A 211 -49.95 60.34 46.23
CA ALA A 211 -50.89 59.79 47.19
C ALA A 211 -50.78 60.52 48.54
N ARG A 212 -49.56 60.79 49.03
CA ARG A 212 -49.34 61.58 50.24
C ARG A 212 -49.82 63.02 50.10
N GLY A 213 -49.53 63.67 48.97
CA GLY A 213 -50.00 65.03 48.70
C GLY A 213 -51.53 65.12 48.65
N VAL A 214 -52.18 64.18 47.96
CA VAL A 214 -53.65 64.08 47.90
C VAL A 214 -54.23 63.78 49.28
N LEU A 215 -53.63 62.86 50.03
CA LEU A 215 -54.06 62.54 51.40
C LEU A 215 -53.93 63.78 52.29
N GLU A 216 -52.86 64.56 52.18
CA GLU A 216 -52.68 65.79 52.94
C GLU A 216 -53.70 66.87 52.55
N ILE A 217 -53.97 67.07 51.25
CA ILE A 217 -55.02 67.98 50.78
C ILE A 217 -56.39 67.54 51.30
N LEU A 218 -56.76 66.26 51.15
CA LEU A 218 -58.03 65.72 51.62
C LEU A 218 -58.15 65.81 53.14
N THR A 219 -57.06 65.58 53.88
CA THR A 219 -57.03 65.73 55.35
C THR A 219 -57.25 67.19 55.73
N LYS A 220 -56.58 68.13 55.05
CA LYS A 220 -56.78 69.57 55.28
C LYS A 220 -58.19 70.02 54.90
N GLN A 221 -58.75 69.53 53.79
CA GLN A 221 -60.14 69.77 53.41
C GLN A 221 -61.11 69.21 54.44
N ALA A 222 -60.90 67.99 54.93
CA ALA A 222 -61.70 67.39 56.00
C ALA A 222 -61.64 68.23 57.28
N THR A 223 -60.46 68.73 57.67
CA THR A 223 -60.35 69.65 58.80
C THR A 223 -61.01 71.00 58.54
N GLY A 224 -60.95 71.52 57.31
CA GLY A 224 -61.64 72.75 56.92
C GLY A 224 -63.16 72.60 56.97
N PHE A 225 -63.69 71.48 56.46
CA PHE A 225 -65.11 71.12 56.61
C PHE A 225 -65.50 70.98 58.08
N GLN A 226 -64.66 70.38 58.90
CA GLN A 226 -64.90 70.27 60.34
C GLN A 226 -64.97 71.64 61.02
N GLN A 227 -64.13 72.60 60.62
CA GLN A 227 -64.19 73.98 61.11
C GLN A 227 -65.45 74.73 60.63
N LEU A 228 -65.89 74.53 59.38
CA LEU A 228 -67.14 75.09 58.87
C LEU A 228 -68.36 74.54 59.62
N VAL A 229 -68.38 73.23 59.91
CA VAL A 229 -69.42 72.60 60.73
C VAL A 229 -69.38 73.14 62.17
N GLY A 230 -68.18 73.38 62.72
CA GLY A 230 -68.00 74.01 64.03
C GLY A 230 -68.50 75.47 64.07
N ALA A 231 -68.28 76.24 63.01
CA ALA A 231 -68.77 77.62 62.88
C ALA A 231 -70.29 77.70 62.69
N ALA A 232 -70.91 76.65 62.15
CA ALA A 232 -72.36 76.51 62.01
C ALA A 232 -73.06 75.98 63.28
N GLU A 233 -72.42 76.11 64.45
CA GLU A 233 -72.91 75.60 65.75
C GLU A 233 -73.26 74.09 65.75
N GLY A 234 -72.59 73.30 64.89
CA GLY A 234 -72.79 71.85 64.79
C GLY A 234 -74.01 71.41 63.96
N ASP A 235 -74.73 72.33 63.32
CA ASP A 235 -75.86 71.97 62.45
C ASP A 235 -75.38 71.67 61.01
N ALA A 236 -75.34 70.38 60.68
CA ALA A 236 -74.89 69.89 59.37
C ALA A 236 -75.71 70.45 58.19
N GLN A 237 -76.97 70.84 58.41
CA GLN A 237 -77.83 71.37 57.33
C GLN A 237 -77.43 72.79 56.93
N LYS A 238 -77.02 73.64 57.88
CA LYS A 238 -76.55 75.01 57.59
C LYS A 238 -75.17 75.03 56.94
N ALA A 239 -74.27 74.12 57.34
CA ALA A 239 -72.97 73.97 56.70
C ALA A 239 -73.10 73.57 55.22
N VAL A 240 -74.05 72.69 54.88
CA VAL A 240 -74.37 72.34 53.48
C VAL A 240 -74.95 73.53 52.72
N LEU A 241 -75.82 74.34 53.34
CA LEU A 241 -76.37 75.54 52.71
C LEU A 241 -75.27 76.57 52.38
N MET A 242 -74.31 76.76 53.28
CA MET A 242 -73.15 77.64 53.08
C MET A 242 -72.20 77.10 51.98
N MET A 243 -72.03 75.79 51.90
CA MET A 243 -71.25 75.13 50.84
C MET A 243 -71.93 75.24 49.47
N ILE A 244 -73.27 75.09 49.41
CA ILE A 244 -74.05 75.32 48.19
C ILE A 244 -73.90 76.79 47.76
N ALA A 245 -73.99 77.74 48.70
CA ALA A 245 -73.82 79.16 48.40
C ALA A 245 -72.42 79.48 47.82
N ASP A 246 -71.35 78.87 48.34
CA ASP A 246 -69.98 79.04 47.83
C ASP A 246 -69.76 78.34 46.48
N LYS A 247 -70.52 77.27 46.19
CA LYS A 247 -70.49 76.55 44.90
C LYS A 247 -71.47 77.08 43.84
N LEU A 248 -72.40 77.98 44.21
CA LEU A 248 -73.31 78.63 43.25
C LEU A 248 -72.58 79.35 42.11
N PRO A 249 -71.48 80.10 42.31
CA PRO A 249 -70.74 80.73 41.22
C PRO A 249 -70.16 79.71 40.23
N GLU A 250 -69.68 78.56 40.73
CA GLU A 250 -69.09 77.49 39.90
C GLU A 250 -70.17 76.74 39.11
N LEU A 251 -71.33 76.48 39.72
CA LEU A 251 -72.51 75.95 39.04
C LEU A 251 -73.00 76.92 37.95
N VAL A 252 -73.18 78.21 38.28
CA VAL A 252 -73.57 79.23 37.29
C VAL A 252 -72.54 79.33 36.16
N LYS A 253 -71.24 79.28 36.47
CA LYS A 253 -70.18 79.28 35.44
C LYS A 253 -70.29 78.06 34.51
N THR A 254 -70.47 76.87 35.07
CA THR A 254 -70.61 75.62 34.30
C THR A 254 -71.88 75.64 33.44
N GLN A 255 -72.98 76.16 33.97
CA GLN A 255 -74.23 76.37 33.22
C GLN A 255 -74.06 77.42 32.10
N VAL A 256 -73.36 78.53 32.33
CA VAL A 256 -73.09 79.54 31.30
C VAL A 256 -72.13 79.01 30.23
N GLU A 257 -71.13 78.21 30.61
CA GLU A 257 -70.26 77.51 29.66
C GLU A 257 -71.04 76.52 28.79
N ALA A 258 -72.02 75.81 29.35
CA ALA A 258 -72.92 74.93 28.59
C ALA A 258 -73.83 75.70 27.61
N VAL A 259 -74.26 76.94 27.94
CA VAL A 259 -75.10 77.78 27.06
C VAL A 259 -74.27 78.55 26.02
N LYS A 260 -72.99 78.84 26.28
CA LYS A 260 -72.04 79.40 25.29
C LYS A 260 -71.77 78.48 24.09
N GLY A 261 -72.18 77.21 24.15
CA GLY A 261 -72.10 76.25 23.06
C GLY A 261 -73.20 76.35 22.00
N ILE A 262 -74.23 77.19 22.18
CA ILE A 262 -75.29 77.40 21.16
C ILE A 262 -75.00 78.67 20.35
N ASN A 263 -74.02 78.56 19.44
CA ASN A 263 -73.88 79.45 18.29
C ASN A 263 -74.39 78.69 17.06
N ILE A 264 -75.66 78.88 16.69
CA ILE A 264 -76.20 78.38 15.42
C ILE A 264 -75.80 79.38 14.33
N ASP A 265 -74.59 79.21 13.81
CA ASP A 265 -74.07 79.97 12.67
C ASP A 265 -74.08 79.07 11.43
N LYS A 266 -74.98 79.41 10.49
CA LYS A 266 -75.03 78.93 9.09
C LYS A 266 -75.50 77.49 8.84
N VAL A 267 -76.81 77.31 8.75
CA VAL A 267 -77.44 76.20 8.03
C VAL A 267 -77.34 76.48 6.53
N THR A 268 -76.50 75.72 5.82
CA THR A 268 -76.41 75.81 4.35
C THR A 268 -77.38 74.78 3.74
N VAL A 269 -78.43 75.29 3.12
CA VAL A 269 -79.44 74.54 2.38
C VAL A 269 -78.85 74.02 1.07
N TRP A 270 -79.02 72.73 0.80
CA TRP A 270 -78.93 72.19 -0.56
C TRP A 270 -80.34 71.81 -1.01
N ASP A 271 -80.89 72.69 -1.86
CA ASP A 271 -82.00 72.40 -2.76
C ASP A 271 -81.47 71.54 -3.92
N GLY A 272 -82.22 70.51 -4.28
CA GLY A 272 -81.77 69.46 -5.18
C GLY A 272 -82.86 68.44 -5.46
N GLY A 273 -84.00 68.90 -5.96
CA GLY A 273 -84.83 68.09 -6.88
C GLY A 273 -85.94 67.25 -6.27
N LYS A 274 -87.18 67.68 -6.55
CA LYS A 274 -88.45 66.93 -6.65
C LYS A 274 -88.42 65.44 -6.29
N GLY A 275 -89.14 65.10 -5.21
CA GLY A 275 -89.52 63.73 -4.85
C GLY A 275 -90.88 63.30 -5.44
N GLU A 276 -91.01 61.98 -5.60
CA GLU A 276 -92.28 61.27 -5.77
C GLU A 276 -92.94 61.17 -4.37
N ASN A 277 -94.19 61.61 -4.23
CA ASN A 277 -94.98 61.70 -2.97
C ASN A 277 -94.67 62.83 -1.98
N GLY A 278 -94.44 64.06 -2.47
CA GLY A 278 -94.95 65.29 -1.82
C GLY A 278 -94.57 65.58 -0.36
N LYS A 279 -93.58 64.90 0.21
CA LYS A 279 -93.06 65.10 1.56
C LYS A 279 -91.53 65.16 1.50
N THR A 280 -90.96 66.28 1.92
CA THR A 280 -89.54 66.64 1.80
C THR A 280 -88.68 66.02 2.91
N ALA A 281 -87.39 65.80 2.59
CA ALA A 281 -86.38 65.14 3.44
C ALA A 281 -86.19 65.76 4.84
N THR A 282 -86.63 67.01 5.05
CA THR A 282 -86.64 67.69 6.35
C THR A 282 -87.62 67.07 7.36
N ALA A 283 -88.73 66.47 6.91
CA ALA A 283 -89.66 65.78 7.81
C ALA A 283 -89.09 64.45 8.34
N ASN A 284 -88.27 63.76 7.54
CA ASN A 284 -87.57 62.53 7.95
C ASN A 284 -86.36 62.80 8.86
N PHE A 285 -85.69 63.95 8.71
CA PHE A 285 -84.61 64.35 9.61
C PHE A 285 -85.13 64.72 11.02
N VAL A 286 -86.25 65.45 11.11
CA VAL A 286 -86.86 65.80 12.40
C VAL A 286 -87.48 64.59 13.09
N SER A 287 -88.08 63.65 12.34
CA SER A 287 -88.56 62.38 12.89
C SER A 287 -87.43 61.43 13.32
N GLY A 288 -86.28 61.47 12.64
CA GLY A 288 -85.09 60.69 12.98
C GLY A 288 -84.34 61.20 14.21
N LEU A 289 -84.34 62.52 14.43
CA LEU A 289 -83.73 63.15 15.61
C LEU A 289 -84.53 62.89 16.90
N MET A 290 -85.85 62.73 16.78
CA MET A 290 -86.73 62.39 17.91
C MET A 290 -86.70 60.90 18.29
N GLN A 291 -86.15 60.03 17.41
CA GLN A 291 -85.87 58.60 17.67
C GLN A 291 -84.40 58.32 18.07
N SER A 292 -83.50 59.28 17.89
CA SER A 292 -82.06 59.12 18.18
C SER A 292 -81.63 59.71 19.53
N VAL A 293 -82.57 60.00 20.42
CA VAL A 293 -82.28 60.23 21.85
C VAL A 293 -82.53 58.90 22.54
N PRO A 294 -81.48 58.12 22.89
CA PRO A 294 -81.65 56.96 23.74
C PRO A 294 -82.30 57.44 25.05
N PRO A 295 -83.31 56.73 25.58
CA PRO A 295 -83.85 57.05 26.89
C PRO A 295 -82.69 57.07 27.88
N LEU A 296 -82.45 58.21 28.53
CA LEU A 296 -81.43 58.37 29.59
C LEU A 296 -81.60 57.33 30.73
N GLN A 297 -82.71 56.60 30.74
CA GLN A 297 -83.02 55.45 31.57
C GLN A 297 -82.06 54.26 31.42
N ASP A 298 -81.52 53.99 30.22
CA ASP A 298 -80.71 52.78 29.96
C ASP A 298 -79.22 52.98 30.28
N LEU A 299 -78.71 54.22 30.16
CA LEU A 299 -77.35 54.56 30.55
C LEU A 299 -77.17 54.58 32.08
N PHE A 300 -78.22 54.96 32.84
CA PHE A 300 -78.18 54.95 34.30
C PHE A 300 -78.35 53.55 34.91
N LYS A 301 -79.04 52.62 34.22
CA LYS A 301 -79.18 51.22 34.67
C LYS A 301 -77.93 50.37 34.46
N MET A 302 -77.09 50.63 33.44
CA MET A 302 -75.79 49.95 33.27
C MET A 302 -74.75 50.32 34.34
N ALA A 303 -74.90 51.49 35.00
CA ALA A 303 -74.03 51.96 36.07
C ALA A 303 -74.54 51.64 37.48
N GLY A 304 -75.64 50.86 37.60
CA GLY A 304 -76.12 50.33 38.88
C GLY A 304 -76.71 51.34 39.87
N MET A 305 -77.14 52.53 39.42
CA MET A 305 -77.73 53.55 40.30
C MET A 305 -79.08 54.04 39.78
N GLU A 306 -80.12 53.94 40.63
CA GLU A 306 -81.46 54.47 40.37
C GLU A 306 -81.55 55.95 40.75
N LEU A 307 -82.14 56.77 39.88
CA LEU A 307 -82.34 58.20 40.14
C LEU A 307 -83.50 58.43 41.14
N PRO A 308 -83.31 59.30 42.16
CA PRO A 308 -84.34 59.62 43.15
C PRO A 308 -85.62 60.20 42.54
N ASN A 309 -86.77 59.86 43.14
CA ASN A 309 -88.15 60.12 42.68
C ASN A 309 -88.55 61.58 42.39
N TYR A 310 -87.66 62.55 42.49
CA TYR A 310 -87.95 63.98 42.28
C TYR A 310 -87.81 64.47 40.83
N LEU A 311 -87.18 63.68 39.95
CA LEU A 311 -87.10 63.97 38.51
C LEU A 311 -88.20 63.27 37.70
N LYS A 312 -89.08 62.53 38.37
CA LYS A 312 -90.26 61.92 37.79
C LYS A 312 -91.40 62.94 37.83
N GLY A 313 -91.35 63.90 36.91
CA GLY A 313 -92.40 64.91 36.74
C GLY A 313 -93.76 64.24 36.59
N GLU A 314 -94.71 64.65 37.42
CA GLU A 314 -96.03 64.09 37.48
C GLU A 314 -96.85 64.33 36.19
N SER A 315 -97.75 63.37 35.99
CA SER A 315 -99.10 63.53 35.45
C SER A 315 -99.28 63.11 33.98
N LYS A 316 -100.32 62.38 33.58
CA LYS A 316 -101.46 61.72 34.26
C LYS A 316 -102.25 60.92 33.17
N PRO A 317 -103.36 60.25 33.47
CA PRO A 317 -103.66 58.90 32.99
C PRO A 317 -104.65 58.86 31.83
N GLU A 318 -104.86 57.69 31.24
CA GLU A 318 -106.11 57.41 30.54
C GLU A 318 -106.63 56.01 30.89
N GLU A 319 -107.94 55.98 31.08
CA GLU A 319 -108.73 55.00 31.81
C GLU A 319 -109.09 53.77 30.99
N VAL A 320 -109.05 52.64 31.68
CA VAL A 320 -110.05 51.57 31.76
C VAL A 320 -111.19 51.57 30.74
N LYS A 321 -111.34 50.42 30.05
CA LYS A 321 -112.64 49.84 29.70
C LYS A 321 -112.65 48.33 29.96
N PRO A 322 -113.82 47.75 30.28
CA PRO A 322 -113.98 46.79 31.36
C PRO A 322 -114.11 45.33 30.92
N GLU A 323 -114.16 44.49 31.95
CA GLU A 323 -114.45 43.05 32.06
C GLU A 323 -115.55 42.53 31.12
N GLU A 324 -115.41 41.30 30.60
CA GLU A 324 -116.04 40.10 31.19
C GLU A 324 -115.78 38.82 30.37
N ASN A 325 -115.63 37.73 31.14
CA ASN A 325 -115.54 36.29 30.82
C ASN A 325 -114.17 35.68 30.51
#